data_AF-A0A556C4T7-F1
#
_entry.id   AF-A0A556C4T7-F1
#
_cell.length_a   1.000
_cell.length_b   1.000
_cell.length_c   1.000
_cell.angle_alpha   90.00
_cell.angle_beta   90.00
_cell.angle_gamma   90.00
#
_symmetry.space_group_name_H-M   'P 1'
#
loop_
_entity.id
_entity.type
_entity.pdbx_description
1 polymer ?
#
loop_
_entity_poly.entity_id
_entity_poly.type
_entity_poly.pdbx_seq_one_letter_code
_entity_poly.pdbx_strand_id
1 'polypeptide(L)'
;MSGTTGLKLNERLQDAYNKATGTGLRLTSGFRAGSTGPSGKPDSHSQGMAMDFAGNAGQMKLFAEWAKKTGLFTEVLYETAGHYDHVHVGWQEGKHQAGKTYVGDKTLIDRPSSGALGDLQTVGGATGGTSGGDKAGIATSLFNGIFRVLMIIICLIGGVYFFMNAFPEMKQIIK
;
A
#
# COMPACT_ATOMS: atom_id res chain seq x y z
N MET A 1 19.68 -1.32 -1.78
CA MET A 1 19.25 -0.30 -0.79
C MET A 1 18.56 0.81 -1.57
N SER A 2 17.22 0.83 -1.61
CA SER A 2 16.46 1.95 -2.18
C SER A 2 15.73 2.62 -1.03
N GLY A 3 16.48 3.40 -0.25
CA GLY A 3 15.88 4.28 0.74
C GLY A 3 15.16 5.42 0.03
N THR A 4 14.26 6.09 0.74
CA THR A 4 13.55 7.31 0.34
C THR A 4 14.47 8.52 0.08
N THR A 5 15.75 8.30 -0.18
CA THR A 5 16.80 9.30 -0.34
C THR A 5 16.42 10.30 -1.43
N GLY A 6 16.38 11.59 -1.07
CA GLY A 6 16.02 12.68 -1.97
C GLY A 6 14.51 12.92 -2.14
N LEU A 7 13.65 12.09 -1.53
CA LEU A 7 12.21 12.37 -1.48
C LEU A 7 11.91 13.49 -0.48
N LYS A 8 11.06 14.43 -0.88
CA LYS A 8 10.57 15.53 -0.05
C LYS A 8 9.28 15.10 0.64
N LEU A 9 9.40 14.19 1.59
CA LEU A 9 8.28 13.67 2.37
C LEU A 9 7.96 14.61 3.55
N ASN A 10 6.68 14.83 3.81
CA ASN A 10 6.17 15.27 5.10
C ASN A 10 5.54 14.07 5.83
N GLU A 11 5.04 14.25 7.05
CA GLU A 11 4.44 13.17 7.85
C GLU A 11 3.31 12.42 7.11
N ARG A 12 2.47 13.15 6.38
CA ARG A 12 1.35 12.57 5.62
C ARG A 12 1.82 11.75 4.42
N LEU A 13 2.87 12.19 3.74
CA LEU A 13 3.50 11.46 2.63
C LEU A 13 4.27 10.24 3.14
N GLN A 14 4.89 10.34 4.31
CA GLN A 14 5.52 9.21 4.97
C GLN A 14 4.48 8.16 5.37
N ASP A 15 3.32 8.57 5.89
CA ASP A 15 2.20 7.66 6.17
C ASP A 15 1.68 7.00 4.88
N ALA A 16 1.54 7.75 3.79
CA ALA A 16 1.17 7.18 2.49
C ALA A 16 2.16 6.13 1.98
N TYR A 17 3.48 6.39 2.12
CA TYR A 17 4.53 5.42 1.83
C TYR A 17 4.41 4.17 2.71
N ASN A 18 4.18 4.35 4.02
CA ASN A 18 4.02 3.25 4.96
C ASN A 18 2.76 2.41 4.64
N LYS A 19 1.64 3.04 4.27
CA LYS A 19 0.43 2.35 3.83
C LYS A 19 0.68 1.55 2.55
N ALA A 20 1.30 2.14 1.54
CA ALA A 20 1.65 1.44 0.30
C ALA A 20 2.50 0.20 0.59
N THR A 21 3.60 0.37 1.31
CA THR A 21 4.53 -0.73 1.64
C THR A 21 3.91 -1.77 2.59
N GLY A 22 3.04 -1.35 3.50
CA GLY A 22 2.28 -2.23 4.39
C GLY A 22 1.31 -3.18 3.66
N THR A 23 0.87 -2.82 2.44
CA THR A 23 0.07 -3.72 1.57
C THR A 23 0.90 -4.73 0.79
N GLY A 24 2.24 -4.67 0.91
CA GLY A 24 3.16 -5.50 0.13
C GLY A 24 3.58 -4.90 -1.21
N LEU A 25 3.19 -3.66 -1.51
CA LEU A 25 3.78 -2.91 -2.62
C LEU A 25 5.22 -2.53 -2.31
N ARG A 26 6.05 -2.44 -3.35
CA ARG A 26 7.45 -2.03 -3.24
C ARG A 26 7.63 -0.69 -3.93
N LEU A 27 8.36 0.21 -3.29
CA LEU A 27 8.85 1.41 -3.95
C LEU A 27 9.83 0.98 -5.07
N THR A 28 9.46 1.21 -6.32
CA THR A 28 10.28 0.88 -7.50
C THR A 28 11.07 2.08 -8.00
N SER A 29 10.57 3.30 -7.76
CA SER A 29 11.24 4.53 -8.15
C SER A 29 10.79 5.69 -7.27
N GLY A 30 11.70 6.64 -7.03
CA GLY A 30 11.51 7.78 -6.15
C GLY A 30 12.20 9.01 -6.74
N PHE A 31 13.12 9.64 -5.99
CA PHE A 31 13.92 10.73 -6.54
C PHE A 31 14.87 10.25 -7.66
N ARG A 32 14.88 10.97 -8.79
CA ARG A 32 15.76 10.71 -9.94
C ARG A 32 16.38 12.01 -10.46
N ALA A 33 17.63 12.27 -10.12
CA ALA A 33 18.32 13.48 -10.57
C ALA A 33 18.31 13.61 -12.10
N GLY A 34 17.89 14.77 -12.62
CA GLY A 34 17.85 15.04 -14.07
C GLY A 34 16.71 14.36 -14.84
N SER A 35 15.78 13.69 -14.17
CA SER A 35 14.61 13.08 -14.82
C SER A 35 13.73 14.13 -15.51
N THR A 36 13.25 13.83 -16.71
CA THR A 36 12.42 14.73 -17.51
C THR A 36 11.15 14.04 -17.98
N GLY A 37 10.07 14.82 -18.08
CA GLY A 37 8.82 14.36 -18.65
C GLY A 37 8.80 14.46 -20.18
N PRO A 38 7.69 14.08 -20.84
CA PRO A 38 7.57 14.12 -22.31
C PRO A 38 7.79 15.51 -22.95
N SER A 39 7.63 16.59 -22.17
CA SER A 39 7.88 17.96 -22.62
C SER A 39 9.36 18.38 -22.52
N GLY A 40 10.26 17.48 -22.11
CA GLY A 40 11.67 17.78 -21.86
C GLY A 40 11.94 18.59 -20.59
N LYS A 41 10.89 18.93 -19.82
CA LYS A 41 11.01 19.67 -18.55
C LYS A 41 11.24 18.71 -17.39
N PRO A 42 11.90 19.17 -16.30
CA PRO A 42 12.05 18.39 -15.08
C PRO A 42 10.70 17.84 -14.59
N ASP A 43 10.63 16.52 -14.36
CA ASP A 43 9.43 15.88 -13.85
C ASP A 43 9.40 15.88 -12.31
N SER A 44 8.33 15.35 -11.72
CA SER A 44 8.17 15.34 -10.27
C SER A 44 9.16 14.39 -9.58
N HIS A 45 9.67 13.36 -10.27
CA HIS A 45 10.77 12.52 -9.76
C HIS A 45 12.06 13.32 -9.61
N SER A 46 12.39 14.19 -10.56
CA SER A 46 13.57 15.06 -10.51
C SER A 46 13.52 16.09 -9.39
N GLN A 47 12.34 16.33 -8.83
CA GLN A 47 12.13 17.25 -7.73
C GLN A 47 12.00 16.55 -6.38
N GLY A 48 12.06 15.22 -6.34
CA GLY A 48 11.84 14.42 -5.14
C GLY A 48 10.37 14.42 -4.69
N MET A 49 9.45 14.71 -5.61
CA MET A 49 8.03 14.90 -5.34
C MET A 49 7.14 13.84 -6.01
N ALA A 50 7.69 12.66 -6.29
CA ALA A 50 6.97 11.53 -6.83
C ALA A 50 7.53 10.19 -6.35
N MET A 51 6.66 9.18 -6.33
CA MET A 51 6.99 7.79 -6.01
C MET A 51 6.25 6.85 -6.96
N ASP A 52 6.93 5.77 -7.35
CA ASP A 52 6.35 4.67 -8.10
C ASP A 52 6.32 3.43 -7.21
N PHE A 53 5.17 2.77 -7.16
CA PHE A 53 4.96 1.55 -6.39
C PHE A 53 4.50 0.41 -7.30
N ALA A 54 5.14 -0.75 -7.19
CA ALA A 54 4.74 -1.95 -7.94
C ALA A 54 4.55 -3.16 -7.02
N GLY A 55 3.73 -4.11 -7.47
CA GLY A 55 3.45 -5.34 -6.74
C GLY A 55 2.24 -6.09 -7.29
N ASN A 56 1.45 -6.68 -6.39
CA ASN A 56 0.21 -7.33 -6.79
C ASN A 56 -0.77 -6.32 -7.42
N ALA A 57 -1.33 -6.65 -8.59
CA ALA A 57 -2.23 -5.76 -9.32
C ALA A 57 -3.47 -5.32 -8.51
N GLY A 58 -4.03 -6.21 -7.70
CA GLY A 58 -5.12 -5.87 -6.79
C GLY A 58 -4.72 -4.80 -5.77
N GLN A 59 -3.53 -4.92 -5.16
CA GLN A 59 -3.04 -3.92 -4.20
C GLN A 59 -2.68 -2.59 -4.88
N MET A 60 -2.12 -2.64 -6.10
CA MET A 60 -1.87 -1.43 -6.90
C MET A 60 -3.17 -0.68 -7.19
N LYS A 61 -4.21 -1.40 -7.63
CA LYS A 61 -5.53 -0.81 -7.86
C LYS A 61 -6.11 -0.16 -6.60
N LEU A 62 -6.04 -0.83 -5.46
CA LEU A 62 -6.53 -0.29 -4.19
C LEU A 62 -5.76 0.95 -3.76
N PHE A 63 -4.44 0.90 -3.88
CA PHE A 63 -3.59 2.04 -3.54
C PHE A 63 -3.88 3.24 -4.45
N ALA A 64 -4.03 3.04 -5.75
CA ALA A 64 -4.39 4.11 -6.69
C ALA A 64 -5.77 4.72 -6.37
N GLU A 65 -6.78 3.89 -6.11
CA GLU A 65 -8.13 4.35 -5.75
C GLU A 65 -8.18 5.07 -4.41
N TRP A 66 -7.39 4.62 -3.43
CA TRP A 66 -7.21 5.31 -2.17
C TRP A 66 -6.50 6.66 -2.38
N ALA A 67 -5.38 6.68 -3.10
CA ALA A 67 -4.56 7.86 -3.35
C ALA A 67 -5.37 9.01 -3.96
N LYS A 68 -6.23 8.71 -4.94
CA LYS A 68 -7.18 9.67 -5.58
C LYS A 68 -8.10 10.36 -4.57
N LYS A 69 -8.44 9.71 -3.46
CA LYS A 69 -9.42 10.20 -2.45
C LYS A 69 -8.77 10.98 -1.30
N THR A 70 -7.46 10.91 -1.14
CA THR A 70 -6.75 11.53 -0.01
C THR A 70 -6.66 13.06 -0.09
N GLY A 71 -6.70 13.61 -1.31
CA GLY A 71 -6.32 15.01 -1.56
C GLY A 71 -4.82 15.30 -1.42
N LEU A 72 -3.99 14.28 -1.14
CA LEU A 72 -2.56 14.43 -0.89
C LEU A 72 -1.76 14.62 -2.19
N PHE A 73 -2.22 13.98 -3.27
CA PHE A 73 -1.49 13.89 -4.52
C PHE A 73 -2.08 14.78 -5.61
N THR A 74 -1.20 15.45 -6.35
CA THR A 74 -1.54 16.17 -7.59
C THR A 74 -1.53 15.25 -8.80
N GLU A 75 -0.94 14.06 -8.69
CA GLU A 75 -0.85 13.04 -9.75
C GLU A 75 -1.09 11.65 -9.16
N VAL A 76 -1.95 10.84 -9.79
CA VAL A 76 -2.14 9.42 -9.47
C VAL A 76 -2.36 8.65 -10.76
N LEU A 77 -1.35 7.94 -11.25
CA LEU A 77 -1.37 7.27 -12.55
C LEU A 77 -1.31 5.75 -12.34
N TYR A 78 -2.32 5.06 -12.84
CA TYR A 78 -2.43 3.60 -12.83
C TYR A 78 -3.40 3.16 -13.93
N GLU A 79 -3.08 2.08 -14.65
CA GLU A 79 -3.85 1.59 -15.82
C GLU A 79 -4.03 2.64 -16.93
N THR A 80 -3.08 3.57 -17.03
CA THR A 80 -2.98 4.59 -18.09
C THR A 80 -1.67 4.41 -18.85
N ALA A 81 -1.52 5.09 -19.99
CA ALA A 81 -0.32 5.01 -20.83
C ALA A 81 0.97 5.19 -19.99
N GLY A 82 1.87 4.19 -20.07
CA GLY A 82 3.14 4.17 -19.34
C GLY A 82 3.06 3.73 -17.87
N HIS A 83 1.87 3.39 -17.34
CA HIS A 83 1.64 3.10 -15.91
C HIS A 83 0.75 1.85 -15.70
N TYR A 84 1.02 0.78 -16.46
CA TYR A 84 0.29 -0.50 -16.33
C TYR A 84 0.94 -1.47 -15.34
N ASP A 85 2.22 -1.29 -15.04
CA ASP A 85 3.05 -2.16 -14.19
C ASP A 85 3.37 -1.56 -12.81
N HIS A 86 2.99 -0.30 -12.58
CA HIS A 86 3.19 0.41 -11.32
C HIS A 86 2.13 1.50 -11.13
N VAL A 87 1.99 1.96 -9.89
CA VAL A 87 1.22 3.16 -9.52
C VAL A 87 2.20 4.30 -9.32
N HIS A 88 2.03 5.38 -10.07
CA HIS A 88 2.73 6.63 -9.84
C HIS A 88 1.89 7.57 -8.98
N VAL A 89 2.51 8.15 -7.94
CA VAL A 89 1.92 9.22 -7.15
C VAL A 89 2.86 10.42 -7.08
N GLY A 90 2.34 11.61 -7.35
CA GLY A 90 3.08 12.87 -7.33
C GLY A 90 2.37 13.94 -6.50
N TRP A 91 3.14 14.83 -5.86
CA TRP A 91 2.62 15.90 -4.99
C TRP A 91 3.22 17.28 -5.30
N GLN A 92 3.72 17.46 -6.53
CA GLN A 92 4.19 18.76 -6.98
C GLN A 92 3.00 19.69 -7.26
N GLU A 93 2.90 20.77 -6.48
CA GLU A 93 1.94 21.85 -6.70
C GLU A 93 2.31 22.69 -7.93
N GLY A 94 1.31 23.34 -8.55
CA GLY A 94 1.48 24.23 -9.70
C GLY A 94 1.81 23.54 -11.03
N LYS A 95 2.00 22.21 -11.04
CA LYS A 95 2.19 21.42 -12.27
C LYS A 95 0.88 21.21 -13.04
N HIS A 96 -0.21 21.04 -12.31
CA HIS A 96 -1.57 20.85 -12.83
C HIS A 96 -2.49 21.95 -12.31
N GLN A 97 -3.72 22.02 -12.83
CA GLN A 97 -4.73 22.97 -12.36
C GLN A 97 -4.93 22.86 -10.84
N ALA A 98 -4.97 24.01 -10.16
CA ALA A 98 -5.18 24.05 -8.71
C ALA A 98 -6.48 23.34 -8.31
N GLY A 99 -6.42 22.56 -7.24
CA GLY A 99 -7.56 21.77 -6.76
C GLY A 99 -7.91 20.56 -7.62
N LYS A 100 -7.04 20.15 -8.56
CA LYS A 100 -7.21 18.94 -9.37
C LYS A 100 -6.11 17.91 -9.13
N THR A 101 -6.44 16.65 -9.39
CA THR A 101 -5.49 15.53 -9.46
C THR A 101 -5.48 15.00 -10.88
N TYR A 102 -4.30 14.90 -11.49
CA TYR A 102 -4.11 14.29 -12.80
C TYR A 102 -4.10 12.77 -12.69
N VAL A 103 -4.93 12.10 -13.49
CA VAL A 103 -5.13 10.64 -13.43
C VAL A 103 -4.76 9.90 -14.71
N GLY A 104 -3.98 10.54 -15.58
CA GLY A 104 -3.58 9.99 -16.87
C GLY A 104 -4.49 10.44 -18.01
N ASP A 105 -4.08 10.15 -19.24
CA ASP A 105 -4.88 10.37 -20.46
C ASP A 105 -5.56 11.75 -20.55
N LYS A 106 -4.83 12.81 -20.18
CA LYS A 106 -5.32 14.21 -20.16
C LYS A 106 -6.52 14.44 -19.23
N THR A 107 -6.77 13.52 -18.30
CA THR A 107 -7.90 13.56 -17.38
C THR A 107 -7.49 14.16 -16.04
N LEU A 108 -8.29 15.11 -15.56
CA LEU A 108 -8.18 15.76 -14.25
C LEU A 108 -9.45 15.50 -13.46
N ILE A 109 -9.32 15.04 -12.21
CA ILE A 109 -10.43 14.88 -11.26
C ILE A 109 -10.34 15.96 -10.17
N ASP A 110 -11.46 16.23 -9.50
CA ASP A 110 -11.46 17.10 -8.33
C ASP A 110 -10.59 16.51 -7.23
N ARG A 111 -9.65 17.31 -6.73
CA ARG A 111 -8.79 16.94 -5.59
C ARG A 111 -9.54 17.29 -4.30
N PRO A 112 -9.85 16.30 -3.45
CA PRO A 112 -10.52 16.57 -2.18
C PRO A 112 -9.73 17.56 -1.32
N SER A 113 -10.43 18.49 -0.67
CA SER A 113 -9.83 19.41 0.30
C SER A 113 -9.40 18.62 1.54
N SER A 114 -8.14 18.18 1.56
CA SER A 114 -7.46 17.47 2.66
C SER A 114 -8.40 16.59 3.51
N GLY A 115 -8.87 15.48 2.96
CA GLY A 115 -9.52 14.46 3.76
C GLY A 115 -8.50 13.86 4.74
N ALA A 116 -8.97 13.36 5.89
CA ALA A 116 -8.17 12.43 6.68
C ALA A 116 -7.62 11.34 5.75
N LEU A 117 -6.37 10.90 5.96
CA LEU A 117 -5.83 9.74 5.28
C LEU A 117 -6.63 8.52 5.78
N GLY A 118 -7.82 8.32 5.22
CA GLY A 118 -8.68 7.20 5.56
C GLY A 118 -7.91 5.89 5.39
N ASP A 119 -8.38 4.82 6.01
CA ASP A 119 -7.63 3.57 5.92
C ASP A 119 -7.62 3.02 4.50
N LEU A 120 -6.42 2.70 4.02
CA LEU A 120 -6.24 1.89 2.84
C LEU A 120 -6.77 0.50 3.20
N GLN A 121 -8.02 0.22 2.83
CA GLN A 121 -8.62 -1.09 3.02
C GLN A 121 -7.79 -2.11 2.23
N THR A 122 -7.00 -2.90 2.96
CA THR A 122 -6.30 -4.06 2.41
C THR A 122 -7.36 -5.07 1.99
N VAL A 123 -7.71 -5.09 0.70
CA VAL A 123 -8.61 -6.12 0.18
C VAL A 123 -7.81 -7.41 0.13
N GLY A 124 -8.01 -8.16 1.20
CA GLY A 124 -7.39 -9.44 1.52
C GLY A 124 -8.06 -9.99 2.78
N GLY A 125 -9.40 -9.96 2.81
CA GLY A 125 -10.21 -10.42 3.94
C GLY A 125 -11.61 -9.84 3.87
N ALA A 126 -12.61 -10.71 3.79
CA ALA A 126 -13.98 -10.39 3.43
C ALA A 126 -14.80 -9.68 4.52
N THR A 127 -15.97 -9.20 4.08
CA THR A 127 -17.20 -8.87 4.80
C THR A 127 -17.28 -7.56 5.60
N GLY A 128 -18.25 -6.73 5.17
CA GLY A 128 -19.17 -6.04 6.08
C GLY A 128 -18.70 -4.66 6.54
N GLY A 129 -19.27 -3.62 5.96
CA GLY A 129 -19.15 -2.28 6.53
C GLY A 129 -19.81 -2.22 7.90
N THR A 130 -19.25 -1.40 8.79
CA THR A 130 -20.03 -0.38 9.51
C THR A 130 -19.09 0.65 10.11
N SER A 131 -19.46 1.90 9.88
CA SER A 131 -19.09 3.07 10.67
C SER A 131 -19.12 2.75 12.18
N GLY A 132 -18.07 3.09 12.91
CA GLY A 132 -18.09 3.01 14.37
C GLY A 132 -16.72 3.10 15.04
N GLY A 133 -16.33 4.33 15.40
CA GLY A 133 -15.48 4.75 16.52
C GLY A 133 -14.24 3.95 16.93
N ASP A 134 -13.14 4.69 17.09
CA ASP A 134 -11.78 4.49 17.67
C ASP A 134 -11.46 3.30 18.62
N LYS A 135 -12.40 2.42 18.96
CA LYS A 135 -12.17 1.15 19.67
C LYS A 135 -12.03 -0.06 18.74
N ALA A 136 -12.50 0.03 17.49
CA ALA A 136 -12.46 -1.08 16.54
C ALA A 136 -11.01 -1.43 16.10
N GLY A 137 -10.14 -0.44 15.88
CA GLY A 137 -8.78 -0.67 15.39
C GLY A 137 -7.87 -1.47 16.34
N ILE A 138 -8.05 -1.32 17.66
CA ILE A 138 -7.32 -2.11 18.67
C ILE A 138 -7.88 -3.54 18.74
N ALA A 139 -9.20 -3.70 18.65
CA ALA A 139 -9.83 -5.02 18.66
C ALA A 139 -9.47 -5.84 17.41
N THR A 140 -9.44 -5.21 16.23
CA THR A 140 -9.11 -5.90 14.96
C THR A 140 -7.63 -6.32 14.91
N SER A 141 -6.71 -5.54 15.49
CA SER A 141 -5.28 -5.92 15.55
C SER A 141 -5.04 -7.07 16.54
N LEU A 142 -5.73 -7.07 17.69
CA LEU A 142 -5.67 -8.17 18.66
C LEU A 142 -6.30 -9.45 18.09
N PHE A 143 -7.44 -9.35 17.40
CA PHE A 143 -8.17 -10.50 16.87
C PHE A 143 -7.41 -11.20 15.73
N ASN A 144 -6.78 -10.44 14.83
CA ASN A 144 -5.95 -11.00 13.77
C ASN A 144 -4.65 -11.65 14.33
N GLY A 145 -4.08 -11.09 15.40
CA GLY A 145 -2.95 -11.69 16.11
C GLY A 145 -3.33 -13.00 16.79
N ILE A 146 -4.42 -13.00 17.56
CA ILE A 146 -4.92 -14.17 18.29
C ILE A 146 -5.32 -15.28 17.32
N PHE A 147 -6.03 -14.97 16.23
CA PHE A 147 -6.43 -15.96 15.24
C PHE A 147 -5.22 -16.66 14.58
N ARG A 148 -4.16 -15.91 14.25
CA ARG A 148 -2.91 -16.48 13.72
C ARG A 148 -2.24 -17.41 14.73
N VAL A 149 -2.18 -17.01 15.99
CA VAL A 149 -1.59 -17.85 17.06
C VAL A 149 -2.40 -19.12 17.25
N LEU A 150 -3.74 -19.05 17.26
CA LEU A 150 -4.62 -20.21 17.38
C LEU A 150 -4.46 -21.17 16.19
N MET A 151 -4.37 -20.67 14.95
CA MET A 151 -4.12 -21.49 13.76
C MET A 151 -2.76 -22.20 13.83
N ILE A 152 -1.71 -21.52 14.28
CA ILE A 152 -0.39 -22.14 14.48
C ILE A 152 -0.46 -23.26 15.51
N ILE A 153 -1.13 -23.04 16.63
CA ILE A 153 -1.31 -24.06 17.68
C ILE A 153 -2.06 -25.27 17.13
N ILE A 154 -3.16 -25.06 16.40
CA ILE A 154 -3.93 -26.14 15.77
C ILE A 154 -3.08 -26.92 14.77
N CYS A 155 -2.28 -26.24 13.94
CA CYS A 155 -1.37 -26.88 12.99
C CYS A 155 -0.27 -27.69 13.70
N LEU A 156 0.27 -27.20 14.81
CA LEU A 156 1.26 -27.93 15.60
C LEU A 156 0.65 -29.16 16.26
N ILE A 157 -0.54 -29.04 16.85
CA ILE A 157 -1.25 -30.18 17.46
C ILE A 157 -1.61 -31.22 16.37
N GLY A 158 -2.12 -30.76 15.22
CA GLY A 158 -2.41 -31.62 14.07
C GLY A 158 -1.16 -32.31 13.52
N GLY A 159 -0.04 -31.60 13.45
CA GLY A 159 1.26 -32.14 13.05
C GLY A 159 1.75 -33.21 14.03
N VAL A 160 1.70 -32.95 15.34
CA VAL A 160 2.07 -33.93 16.36
C VAL A 160 1.16 -35.16 16.33
N TYR A 161 -0.15 -34.96 16.22
CA TYR A 161 -1.11 -36.07 16.12
C TYR A 161 -0.90 -36.91 14.86
N PHE A 162 -0.66 -36.27 13.72
CA PHE A 162 -0.31 -36.94 12.47
C PHE A 162 0.98 -37.74 12.61
N PHE A 163 2.05 -37.15 13.16
CA PHE A 163 3.32 -37.85 13.38
C PHE A 163 3.19 -39.03 14.35
N MET A 164 2.41 -38.90 15.43
CA MET A 164 2.18 -39.98 16.40
C MET A 164 1.35 -41.15 15.84
N ASN A 165 0.49 -40.89 14.85
CA ASN A 165 -0.28 -41.93 14.15
C ASN A 165 0.45 -42.49 12.92
N ALA A 166 1.27 -41.69 12.25
CA ALA A 166 2.06 -42.12 11.10
C ALA A 166 3.27 -42.98 11.50
N PHE A 167 3.80 -42.78 12.73
CA PHE A 167 4.95 -43.53 13.25
C PHE A 167 4.66 -44.13 14.63
N PRO A 168 3.82 -45.18 14.71
CA PRO A 168 3.42 -45.78 15.99
C PRO A 168 4.59 -46.41 16.78
N GLU A 169 5.72 -46.71 16.14
CA GLU A 169 6.90 -47.28 16.78
C GLU A 169 7.64 -46.30 17.72
N MET A 170 7.44 -44.98 17.58
CA MET A 170 8.02 -43.99 18.51
C MET A 170 7.34 -43.97 19.88
N LYS A 171 6.19 -44.66 20.06
CA LYS A 171 5.51 -44.75 21.37
C LYS A 171 6.28 -45.55 22.42
N GLN A 172 7.32 -46.31 22.03
CA GLN A 172 8.13 -47.09 22.96
C GLN A 172 9.37 -46.37 23.51
N ILE A 173 9.72 -45.18 23.00
CA ILE A 173 10.91 -44.41 23.44
C ILE A 173 10.54 -43.39 24.54
N ILE A 174 9.26 -43.07 24.72
CA ILE A 174 8.76 -42.16 25.77
C ILE A 174 8.06 -42.96 26.88
N LYS A 175 8.81 -43.90 27.47
CA LYS A 175 8.46 -44.52 28.75
C LYS A 175 9.59 -44.28 29.75
#